data_AF-A0A967Z3S6-F1
#
_entry.id   AF-A0A967Z3S6-F1
#
_cell.length_a   1.000
_cell.length_b   1.000
_cell.length_c   1.000
_cell.angle_alpha   90.00
_cell.angle_beta   90.00
_cell.angle_gamma   90.00
#
_symmetry.space_group_name_H-M   'P 1'
#
loop_
_entity.id
_entity.type
_entity.pdbx_description
1 polymer ?
#
loop_
_entity_poly.entity_id
_entity_poly.type
_entity_poly.pdbx_seq_one_letter_code
_entity_poly.pdbx_strand_id
1 'polypeptide(L)'
;MFKNYLKIALRNLRKYKAYSFINLFGLAIGMACCILIVLYIHDELNFDRFHENWQRIYRIVENRSSPDQGERQFAITMPPLGPTMVEEFPEVANAVRFIMAGRFTMEYKNNKF
;
A
#
# COMPACT_ATOMS: atom_id res chain seq x y z
N MET A 1 -21.61 13.87 39.29
CA MET A 1 -20.80 15.08 39.00
C MET A 1 -20.42 15.22 37.51
N PHE A 2 -19.94 14.18 36.82
CA PHE A 2 -19.59 14.23 35.38
C PHE A 2 -20.69 14.83 34.48
N LYS A 3 -21.96 14.45 34.70
CA LYS A 3 -23.13 15.02 34.00
C LYS A 3 -23.25 16.55 34.13
N ASN A 4 -22.88 17.12 35.28
CA ASN A 4 -22.93 18.57 35.49
C ASN A 4 -21.79 19.26 34.74
N TYR A 5 -20.57 18.72 34.75
CA TYR A 5 -19.45 19.27 33.97
C TYR A 5 -19.76 19.26 32.47
N LEU A 6 -20.31 18.16 31.96
CA LEU A 6 -20.72 18.06 30.55
C LEU A 6 -21.79 19.11 30.20
N LYS A 7 -22.80 19.28 31.07
CA LYS A 7 -23.87 20.26 30.90
C LYS A 7 -23.33 21.71 30.88
N ILE A 8 -22.37 22.01 31.74
CA ILE A 8 -21.73 23.34 31.81
C ILE A 8 -20.87 23.58 30.56
N ALA A 9 -20.07 22.60 30.14
CA ALA A 9 -19.26 22.68 28.93
C ALA A 9 -20.11 22.93 27.67
N LEU A 10 -21.19 22.17 27.48
CA LEU A 10 -22.13 22.37 26.36
C LEU A 10 -22.80 23.76 26.38
N ARG A 11 -23.12 24.29 27.57
CA ARG A 11 -23.69 25.64 27.69
C ARG A 11 -22.67 26.72 27.31
N ASN A 12 -21.40 26.54 27.69
CA ASN A 12 -20.32 27.45 27.32
C ASN A 12 -20.01 27.39 25.82
N LEU A 13 -19.96 26.20 25.22
CA LEU A 13 -19.78 26.02 23.77
C LEU A 13 -20.89 26.73 22.97
N ARG A 14 -22.15 26.64 23.44
CA ARG A 14 -23.28 27.35 22.82
C ARG A 14 -23.26 28.87 23.06
N LYS A 15 -22.66 29.35 24.13
CA LYS A 15 -22.56 30.79 24.44
C LYS A 15 -21.47 31.47 23.60
N TYR A 16 -20.35 30.79 23.36
CA TYR A 16 -19.19 31.32 22.62
C TYR A 16 -18.99 30.62 21.26
N LYS A 17 -20.05 30.54 20.45
CA LYS A 17 -20.10 29.67 19.25
C LYS A 17 -18.97 29.90 18.25
N ALA A 18 -18.67 31.16 17.91
CA ALA A 18 -17.64 31.47 16.91
C ALA A 18 -16.23 31.07 17.39
N TYR A 19 -15.89 31.43 18.62
CA TYR A 19 -14.59 31.09 19.23
C TYR A 19 -14.42 29.57 19.40
N SER A 20 -15.45 28.90 19.93
CA SER A 20 -15.44 27.46 20.08
C SER A 20 -15.38 26.72 18.73
N PHE A 21 -16.04 27.26 17.70
CA PHE A 21 -15.99 26.69 16.36
C PHE A 21 -14.59 26.76 15.76
N ILE A 22 -13.95 27.94 15.76
CA ILE A 22 -12.61 28.11 15.17
C ILE A 22 -11.60 27.18 15.83
N ASN A 23 -11.58 27.12 17.17
CA ASN A 23 -10.63 26.29 17.89
C ASN A 23 -10.89 24.78 17.70
N LEU A 24 -12.15 24.35 17.80
CA LEU A 24 -12.49 22.94 17.64
C LEU A 24 -12.28 22.46 16.20
N PHE A 25 -12.64 23.29 15.23
CA PHE A 25 -12.52 22.97 13.82
C PHE A 25 -11.06 22.95 13.35
N GLY A 26 -10.25 23.92 13.78
CA GLY A 26 -8.82 23.93 13.51
C GLY A 26 -8.12 22.70 14.11
N LEU A 27 -8.44 22.35 15.35
CA LEU A 27 -7.92 21.15 15.99
C LEU A 27 -8.38 19.87 15.26
N ALA A 28 -9.66 19.79 14.89
CA ALA A 28 -10.21 18.64 14.18
C ALA A 28 -9.55 18.43 12.82
N ILE A 29 -9.34 19.51 12.04
CA ILE A 29 -8.62 19.44 10.76
C ILE A 29 -7.18 19.00 10.98
N GLY A 30 -6.47 19.58 11.95
CA GLY A 30 -5.09 19.21 12.26
C GLY A 30 -4.95 17.71 12.58
N MET A 31 -5.86 17.18 13.41
CA MET A 31 -5.91 15.75 13.70
C MET A 31 -6.27 14.92 12.48
N ALA A 32 -7.25 15.34 11.68
CA ALA A 32 -7.65 14.63 10.47
C ALA A 32 -6.49 14.51 9.46
N CYS A 33 -5.78 15.62 9.20
CA CYS A 33 -4.60 15.61 8.33
C CYS A 33 -3.50 14.68 8.86
N CYS A 34 -3.23 14.71 10.17
CA CYS A 34 -2.24 13.82 10.78
C CYS A 34 -2.62 12.34 10.60
N ILE A 35 -3.88 11.98 10.86
CA ILE A 35 -4.39 10.61 10.70
C ILE A 35 -4.28 10.16 9.24
N LEU A 36 -4.66 11.01 8.29
CA LEU A 36 -4.57 10.68 6.85
C LEU A 36 -3.13 10.42 6.41
N ILE A 37 -2.17 11.23 6.87
CA ILE A 37 -0.74 11.02 6.57
C ILE A 37 -0.25 9.70 7.18
N VAL A 38 -0.64 9.41 8.43
CA VAL A 38 -0.28 8.14 9.08
C VAL A 38 -0.85 6.94 8.32
N LEU A 39 -2.11 7.01 7.90
CA LEU A 39 -2.74 5.96 7.11
C LEU A 39 -2.04 5.76 5.76
N TYR A 40 -1.69 6.84 5.08
CA TYR A 40 -0.95 6.79 3.82
C TYR A 40 0.42 6.13 3.99
N ILE A 41 1.18 6.53 5.02
CA ILE A 41 2.48 5.92 5.32
C ILE A 41 2.31 4.44 5.67
N HIS A 42 1.28 4.11 6.44
CA HIS A 42 1.00 2.73 6.81
C HIS A 42 0.68 1.87 5.58
N ASP A 43 -0.11 2.38 4.65
CA ASP A 43 -0.43 1.71 3.39
C ASP A 43 0.84 1.49 2.54
N GLU A 44 1.64 2.54 2.33
CA GLU A 44 2.86 2.49 1.53
C GLU A 44 3.89 1.48 2.09
N LEU A 45 4.07 1.45 3.41
CA LEU A 45 5.00 0.52 4.06
C LEU A 45 4.54 -0.94 4.03
N ASN A 46 3.24 -1.18 3.81
CA ASN A 46 2.64 -2.52 3.78
C ASN A 46 2.20 -2.95 2.38
N PHE A 47 2.43 -2.14 1.34
CA PHE A 47 1.97 -2.39 -0.02
C PHE A 47 2.32 -3.80 -0.53
N ASP A 48 3.56 -4.26 -0.33
CA ASP A 48 4.03 -5.58 -0.80
C ASP A 48 3.95 -6.69 0.27
N ARG A 49 3.32 -6.44 1.43
CA ARG A 49 3.32 -7.37 2.59
C ARG A 49 2.05 -8.22 2.73
N PHE A 50 1.19 -8.22 1.73
CA PHE A 50 -0.11 -8.92 1.78
C PHE A 50 -0.01 -10.45 1.60
N HIS A 51 1.10 -10.95 1.06
CA HIS A 51 1.32 -12.39 0.87
C HIS A 51 1.96 -13.05 2.10
N GLU A 52 1.57 -14.29 2.37
CA GLU A 52 2.28 -15.14 3.33
C GLU A 52 3.72 -15.35 2.84
N ASN A 53 4.70 -15.24 3.74
CA ASN A 53 6.13 -15.27 3.43
C ASN A 53 6.64 -14.16 2.49
N TRP A 54 6.04 -12.95 2.53
CA TRP A 54 6.45 -11.79 1.72
C TRP A 54 7.97 -11.51 1.69
N GLN A 55 8.70 -11.81 2.77
CA GLN A 55 10.16 -11.64 2.85
C GLN A 55 10.96 -12.54 1.90
N ARG A 56 10.34 -13.60 1.37
CA ARG A 56 10.94 -14.58 0.45
C ARG A 56 10.42 -14.47 -0.97
N ILE A 57 9.60 -13.46 -1.26
CA ILE A 57 9.03 -13.21 -2.58
C ILE A 57 9.85 -12.09 -3.22
N TYR A 58 10.39 -12.36 -4.42
CA TYR A 58 11.24 -11.43 -5.13
C TYR A 58 10.74 -11.23 -6.57
N ARG A 59 10.87 -10.01 -7.08
CA ARG A 59 10.67 -9.70 -8.49
C ARG A 59 12.02 -9.64 -9.19
N ILE A 60 12.18 -10.44 -10.24
CA ILE A 60 13.38 -10.43 -11.06
C ILE A 60 13.28 -9.27 -12.06
N VAL A 61 14.34 -8.48 -12.18
CA VAL A 61 14.46 -7.36 -13.12
C VAL A 61 15.66 -7.57 -14.04
N GLU A 62 15.53 -7.18 -15.31
CA GLU A 62 16.64 -7.22 -16.27
C GLU A 62 17.40 -5.90 -16.22
N ASN A 63 18.70 -5.91 -15.92
CA ASN A 63 19.56 -4.75 -16.06
C ASN A 63 20.35 -4.86 -17.38
N ARG A 64 20.15 -3.90 -18.29
CA ARG A 64 20.79 -3.84 -19.60
C ARG A 64 21.75 -2.67 -19.63
N SER A 65 23.02 -2.95 -19.84
CA SER A 65 24.05 -1.93 -20.08
C SER A 65 24.42 -1.91 -21.56
N SER A 66 24.39 -0.73 -22.17
CA SER A 66 24.81 -0.52 -23.56
C SER A 66 25.67 0.73 -23.67
N PRO A 67 26.79 0.71 -24.42
CA PRO A 67 27.69 1.85 -24.56
C PRO A 67 26.98 3.17 -24.94
N ASP A 68 25.99 3.09 -25.83
CA ASP A 68 25.26 4.27 -26.33
C ASP A 68 24.06 4.71 -25.47
N GLN A 69 23.55 3.83 -24.58
CA GLN A 69 22.25 4.04 -23.91
C GLN A 69 22.33 4.01 -22.38
N GLY A 70 23.52 3.79 -21.83
CA GLY A 70 23.75 3.68 -20.39
C GLY A 70 23.12 2.42 -19.79
N GLU A 71 22.97 2.42 -18.47
CA GLU A 71 22.28 1.36 -17.73
C GLU A 71 20.76 1.58 -17.75
N ARG A 72 20.02 0.52 -18.06
CA ARG A 72 18.55 0.52 -18.08
C ARG A 72 18.01 -0.70 -17.36
N GLN A 73 17.03 -0.50 -16.51
CA GLN A 73 16.33 -1.57 -15.82
C GLN A 73 14.95 -1.82 -16.47
N PHE A 74 14.64 -3.09 -16.69
CA PHE A 74 13.35 -3.53 -17.21
C PHE A 74 12.67 -4.46 -16.21
N ALA A 75 11.37 -4.26 -16.01
CA ALA A 75 10.53 -5.11 -15.16
C ALA A 75 10.04 -6.39 -15.87
N ILE A 76 10.47 -6.61 -17.12
CA ILE A 76 10.07 -7.74 -17.94
C ILE A 76 11.31 -8.60 -18.15
N THR A 77 11.14 -9.91 -17.99
CA THR A 77 12.20 -10.89 -18.21
C THR A 77 11.79 -11.91 -19.26
N MET A 78 12.79 -12.64 -19.77
CA MET A 78 12.58 -13.67 -20.78
C MET A 78 11.68 -14.81 -20.25
N PRO A 79 10.79 -15.38 -21.08
CA PRO A 79 9.87 -16.44 -20.67
C PRO A 79 10.49 -17.64 -19.92
N PRO A 80 11.63 -18.20 -20.34
CA PRO A 80 12.17 -19.40 -19.70
C PRO A 80 12.82 -19.12 -18.33
N LEU A 81 13.06 -17.86 -17.96
CA LEU A 81 13.83 -17.55 -16.74
C LEU A 81 13.22 -18.15 -15.48
N GLY A 82 11.90 -18.02 -15.29
CA GLY A 82 11.20 -18.57 -14.14
C GLY A 82 11.35 -20.09 -13.98
N PRO A 83 10.95 -20.92 -14.97
CA PRO A 83 11.09 -22.37 -14.87
C PRO A 83 12.56 -22.81 -14.78
N THR A 84 13.47 -22.22 -15.55
CA THR A 84 14.90 -22.56 -15.49
C THR A 84 15.49 -22.27 -14.11
N MET A 85 15.08 -21.17 -13.45
CA MET A 85 15.55 -20.88 -12.09
C MET A 85 15.11 -21.93 -11.07
N VAL A 86 13.88 -22.45 -11.18
CA VAL A 86 13.38 -23.52 -10.31
C VAL A 86 14.12 -24.84 -10.56
N GLU A 87 14.51 -25.11 -11.81
CA GLU A 87 15.21 -26.34 -12.20
C GLU A 87 16.69 -26.33 -11.79
N GLU A 88 17.38 -25.21 -11.98
CA GLU A 88 18.84 -25.12 -11.79
C GLU A 88 19.26 -24.63 -10.40
N PHE A 89 18.41 -23.92 -9.66
CA PHE A 89 18.76 -23.32 -8.37
C PHE A 89 17.90 -23.88 -7.23
N PRO A 90 18.47 -24.68 -6.30
CA PRO A 90 17.71 -25.29 -5.21
C PRO A 90 17.15 -24.27 -4.19
N GLU A 91 17.67 -23.05 -4.15
CA GLU A 91 17.15 -21.96 -3.31
C GLU A 91 15.81 -21.41 -3.81
N VAL A 92 15.48 -21.64 -5.08
CA VAL A 92 14.27 -21.14 -5.73
C VAL A 92 13.16 -22.18 -5.60
N ALA A 93 12.32 -22.01 -4.59
CA ALA A 93 11.24 -22.97 -4.31
C ALA A 93 10.15 -23.00 -5.39
N ASN A 94 9.77 -21.84 -5.94
CA ASN A 94 8.72 -21.70 -6.95
C ASN A 94 8.94 -20.42 -7.78
N ALA A 95 8.41 -20.40 -9.00
CA ALA A 95 8.37 -19.22 -9.84
C ALA A 95 6.96 -19.01 -10.43
N VAL A 96 6.52 -17.75 -10.49
CA VAL A 96 5.28 -17.35 -11.16
C VAL A 96 5.58 -16.23 -12.15
N ARG A 97 4.79 -16.15 -13.21
CA ARG A 97 4.91 -15.09 -14.21
C ARG A 97 3.56 -14.43 -14.43
N PHE A 98 3.58 -13.11 -14.42
CA PHE A 98 2.45 -12.30 -14.83
C PHE A 98 2.70 -11.78 -16.24
N ILE A 99 1.67 -11.87 -17.07
CA ILE A 99 1.62 -11.18 -18.35
C ILE A 99 0.64 -10.04 -18.14
N MET A 100 1.00 -8.84 -18.60
CA MET A 100 0.06 -7.73 -18.67
C MET A 100 -0.96 -8.03 -19.79
N ALA A 101 -1.90 -8.93 -19.50
CA ALA A 101 -3.11 -9.06 -20.27
C ALA A 101 -4.08 -7.99 -19.77
N GLY A 102 -4.87 -7.39 -20.66
CA GLY A 102 -5.80 -6.30 -20.34
C GLY A 102 -6.94 -6.76 -19.41
N ARG A 103 -8.20 -6.57 -19.82
CA ARG A 103 -9.31 -7.21 -19.08
C ARG A 103 -9.41 -8.65 -19.54
N PHE A 104 -9.07 -9.59 -18.67
CA PHE A 104 -9.28 -11.01 -18.86
C PHE A 104 -9.98 -11.59 -17.63
N THR A 105 -10.91 -12.51 -17.85
CA THR A 105 -11.55 -13.23 -16.75
C THR A 105 -10.56 -14.24 -16.19
N MET A 106 -10.28 -14.15 -14.89
CA MET A 106 -9.46 -15.14 -14.21
C MET A 106 -10.36 -16.24 -13.65
N GLU A 107 -10.07 -17.50 -13.97
CA GLU A 107 -10.79 -18.64 -13.41
C GLU A 107 -9.86 -19.42 -12.48
N TYR A 108 -10.26 -19.55 -11.22
CA TYR A 108 -9.56 -20.39 -10.25
C TYR A 108 -10.54 -21.41 -9.66
N LYS A 109 -10.27 -22.68 -9.94
CA LYS A 109 -11.18 -23.80 -9.65
C LYS A 109 -12.53 -23.58 -10.34
N ASN A 110 -13.56 -23.15 -9.60
CA ASN A 110 -14.90 -22.86 -10.13
C ASN A 110 -15.30 -21.38 -9.99
N ASN A 111 -14.39 -20.51 -9.54
CA ASN A 111 -14.67 -19.09 -9.32
C ASN A 111 -14.08 -18.26 -10.46
N LYS A 112 -14.87 -17.33 -10.99
CA LYS A 112 -14.48 -16.38 -12.04
C LYS A 112 -14.35 -14.98 -11.43
N PHE A 113 -13.24 -14.31 -11.72
CA PHE A 113 -12.86 -12.97 -11.26
C PHE A 113 -12.65 -12.04 -12.45
#